data_AF-A0A835INQ9-F1
#
_entry.id   AF-A0A835INQ9-F1
#
_cell.length_a   1.000
_cell.length_b   1.000
_cell.length_c   1.000
_cell.angle_alpha   90.00
_cell.angle_beta   90.00
_cell.angle_gamma   90.00
#
_symmetry.space_group_name_H-M   'P 1'
#
loop_
_entity.id
_entity.type
_entity.pdbx_description
1 polymer ?
#
loop_
_entity_poly.entity_id
_entity_poly.type
_entity_poly.pdbx_seq_one_letter_code
_entity_poly.pdbx_strand_id
1 'polypeptide(L)'
;MSQFSHLVDYEWSETDSFYKIYPKKGEVWAMYKNWKHIWKSCDYNCHQCQVVEVLSDISEGTEMKITSLGEVDCCNTFFQRQYCDGFELIRTIPKREMLSFSHQIPCFNVPGIESYGIPEGSLHLEPDALPSILVV
;
A
#
# COMPACT_ATOMS: atom_id res chain seq x y z
N MET A 1 16.47 -10.01 -12.20
CA MET A 1 15.34 -9.36 -11.51
C MET A 1 14.18 -10.34 -11.61
N SER A 2 13.61 -10.76 -10.48
CA SER A 2 12.38 -11.56 -10.48
C SER A 2 11.26 -10.71 -11.06
N GLN A 3 10.45 -11.26 -11.97
CA GLN A 3 9.27 -10.57 -12.48
C GLN A 3 8.07 -11.07 -11.67
N PHE A 4 7.59 -10.23 -10.77
CA PHE A 4 6.40 -10.52 -9.97
C PHE A 4 5.13 -10.18 -10.74
N SER A 5 4.10 -11.02 -10.60
CA SER A 5 2.76 -10.73 -11.10
C SER A 5 1.72 -11.46 -10.24
N HIS A 6 0.57 -10.83 -10.04
CA HIS A 6 -0.58 -11.42 -9.37
C HIS A 6 -1.87 -10.86 -9.97
N LEU A 7 -2.98 -11.54 -9.71
CA LEU A 7 -4.29 -11.04 -10.10
C LEU A 7 -4.71 -9.92 -9.14
N VAL A 8 -5.23 -8.84 -9.72
CA VAL A 8 -5.81 -7.71 -9.00
C VAL A 8 -7.29 -7.60 -9.34
N ASP A 9 -8.06 -7.06 -8.41
CA ASP A 9 -9.45 -6.75 -8.67
C ASP A 9 -9.56 -5.54 -9.61
N TYR A 10 -10.54 -5.57 -10.51
CA TYR A 10 -10.71 -4.53 -11.52
C TYR A 10 -12.18 -4.31 -11.85
N GLU A 11 -12.48 -3.10 -12.30
CA GLU A 11 -13.77 -2.73 -12.88
C GLU A 11 -13.58 -2.47 -14.38
N TRP A 12 -14.41 -3.10 -15.21
CA TRP A 12 -14.40 -2.83 -16.65
C TRP A 12 -15.26 -1.59 -16.95
N SER A 13 -14.69 -0.61 -17.65
CA SER A 13 -15.44 0.54 -18.16
C SER A 13 -15.87 0.29 -19.59
N GLU A 14 -17.15 -0.02 -19.82
CA GLU A 14 -17.68 -0.18 -21.19
C GLU A 14 -17.58 1.12 -22.00
N THR A 15 -17.89 2.26 -21.37
CA THR A 15 -17.85 3.57 -22.03
C THR A 15 -16.46 3.99 -22.46
N ASP A 16 -15.46 3.70 -21.64
CA ASP A 16 -14.09 4.15 -21.89
C ASP A 16 -13.18 3.05 -22.48
N SER A 17 -13.68 1.81 -22.56
CA SER A 17 -12.96 0.63 -23.05
C SER A 17 -11.62 0.36 -22.34
N PHE A 18 -11.57 0.56 -21.01
CA PHE A 18 -10.38 0.25 -20.20
C PHE A 18 -10.71 -0.35 -18.84
N TYR A 19 -9.72 -1.04 -18.26
CA TYR A 19 -9.76 -1.61 -16.91
C TYR A 19 -9.39 -0.57 -15.85
N LYS A 20 -10.26 -0.40 -14.85
CA LYS A 20 -10.07 0.46 -13.69
C LYS A 20 -9.62 -0.39 -12.52
N ILE A 21 -8.41 -0.14 -12.03
CA ILE A 21 -7.90 -0.77 -10.82
C ILE A 21 -7.86 0.33 -9.76
N TYR A 22 -8.55 0.11 -8.66
CA TYR A 22 -8.62 1.04 -7.54
C TYR A 22 -8.32 0.31 -6.24
N PRO A 23 -7.57 0.94 -5.31
CA PRO A 23 -7.38 0.38 -3.98
C PRO A 23 -8.73 0.19 -3.28
N LYS A 24 -8.87 -0.95 -2.57
CA LYS A 24 -10.07 -1.31 -1.81
C LYS A 24 -9.73 -1.51 -0.34
N LYS A 25 -10.75 -1.40 0.52
CA LYS A 25 -10.60 -1.60 1.96
C LYS A 25 -9.95 -2.96 2.27
N GLY A 26 -8.94 -2.92 3.14
CA GLY A 26 -8.18 -4.08 3.60
C GLY A 26 -6.99 -4.45 2.72
N GLU A 27 -6.83 -3.82 1.56
CA GLU A 27 -5.67 -4.07 0.70
C GLU A 27 -4.43 -3.29 1.16
N VAL A 28 -3.27 -3.88 0.92
CA VAL A 28 -1.96 -3.25 1.12
C VAL A 28 -1.39 -2.82 -0.23
N TRP A 29 -0.83 -1.63 -0.29
CA TRP A 29 -0.33 -1.01 -1.50
C TRP A 29 1.03 -0.34 -1.29
N ALA A 30 1.86 -0.39 -2.33
CA ALA A 30 2.97 0.53 -2.49
C ALA A 30 2.42 1.90 -2.93
N MET A 31 2.74 2.96 -2.20
CA MET A 31 2.32 4.32 -2.52
C MET A 31 3.55 5.22 -2.66
N TYR A 32 3.63 5.98 -3.76
CA TYR A 32 4.74 6.89 -4.02
C TYR A 32 4.86 7.96 -2.92
N LYS A 33 6.05 8.10 -2.34
CA LYS A 33 6.33 9.17 -1.39
C LYS A 33 6.50 10.50 -2.14
N ASN A 34 5.92 11.57 -1.61
CA ASN A 34 5.99 12.92 -2.20
C ASN A 34 5.41 13.04 -3.63
N TRP A 35 4.46 12.17 -3.99
CA TRP A 35 3.76 12.25 -5.27
C TRP A 35 3.16 13.64 -5.51
N LYS A 36 3.23 14.11 -6.76
CA LYS A 36 2.61 15.38 -7.18
C LYS A 36 1.83 15.17 -8.46
N HIS A 37 0.70 15.86 -8.59
CA HIS A 37 -0.14 15.83 -9.80
C HIS A 37 0.56 16.25 -11.11
N ILE A 38 1.72 16.91 -11.02
CA ILE A 38 2.54 17.33 -12.17
C ILE A 38 3.53 16.26 -12.65
N TRP A 39 3.60 15.11 -11.97
CA TRP A 39 4.53 14.03 -12.32
C TRP A 39 4.22 13.47 -13.72
N LYS A 40 5.26 13.36 -14.53
CA LYS A 40 5.28 12.68 -15.83
C LYS A 40 5.72 11.24 -15.64
N SER A 41 5.55 10.42 -16.67
CA SER A 41 5.93 9.00 -16.65
C SER A 41 7.36 8.73 -16.15
N CYS A 42 8.31 9.64 -16.42
CA CYS A 42 9.69 9.52 -15.94
C CYS A 42 9.86 9.73 -14.42
N ASP A 43 8.98 10.51 -13.79
CA ASP A 43 9.05 10.83 -12.36
C ASP A 43 8.65 9.63 -11.50
N TYR A 44 7.80 8.75 -12.02
CA TYR A 44 7.40 7.49 -11.38
C TYR A 44 8.52 6.44 -11.30
N ASN A 45 9.64 6.68 -12.00
CA ASN A 45 10.84 5.83 -11.89
C ASN A 45 11.62 6.08 -10.58
N CYS A 46 11.23 7.08 -9.79
CA CYS A 46 11.72 7.25 -8.43
C CYS A 46 10.99 6.25 -7.50
N HIS A 47 11.61 5.10 -7.26
CA HIS A 47 11.07 3.94 -6.51
C HIS A 47 10.88 4.18 -5.00
N GLN A 48 10.87 5.44 -4.54
CA GLN A 48 10.63 5.75 -3.14
C GLN A 48 9.14 5.60 -2.85
N CYS A 49 8.79 4.44 -2.32
CA CYS A 49 7.43 4.15 -1.89
C CYS A 49 7.41 3.92 -0.38
N GLN A 50 6.26 4.24 0.19
CA GLN A 50 5.85 3.79 1.50
C GLN A 50 4.83 2.66 1.32
N VAL A 51 4.73 1.78 2.31
CA VAL A 51 3.72 0.73 2.35
C VAL A 51 2.53 1.24 3.15
N VAL A 52 1.32 1.09 2.61
CA VAL A 52 0.10 1.57 3.24
C VAL A 52 -0.99 0.52 3.19
N GLU A 53 -1.83 0.47 4.21
CA GLU A 53 -3.05 -0.32 4.23
C GLU A 53 -4.26 0.61 4.02
N VAL A 54 -5.20 0.18 3.20
CA VAL A 54 -6.45 0.90 2.94
C VAL A 54 -7.47 0.58 4.03
N LEU A 55 -7.94 1.60 4.76
CA LEU A 55 -8.87 1.44 5.88
C LEU A 55 -10.34 1.62 5.48
N SER A 56 -10.61 2.30 4.36
CA SER A 56 -11.96 2.50 3.83
C SER A 56 -11.97 2.49 2.31
N ASP A 57 -13.07 2.06 1.72
CA ASP A 57 -13.34 2.33 0.32
C ASP A 57 -13.55 3.84 0.12
N ILE A 58 -13.59 4.28 -1.13
CA ILE A 58 -13.88 5.68 -1.47
C ILE A 58 -15.35 5.95 -1.14
N SER A 59 -15.60 6.52 0.03
CA SER A 59 -16.95 6.89 0.46
C SER A 59 -17.45 8.10 -0.33
N GLU A 60 -18.65 8.01 -0.90
CA GLU A 60 -19.37 9.11 -1.58
C GLU A 60 -18.54 9.94 -2.57
N GLY A 61 -17.47 9.35 -3.11
CA GLY A 61 -16.76 9.86 -4.28
C GLY A 61 -15.62 10.86 -4.03
N THR A 62 -15.24 11.17 -2.79
CA THR A 62 -14.20 12.21 -2.56
C THR A 62 -12.93 11.73 -1.89
N GLU A 63 -12.97 10.81 -0.93
CA GLU A 63 -11.81 10.51 -0.09
C GLU A 63 -11.75 9.04 0.39
N MET A 64 -10.55 8.58 0.73
CA MET A 64 -10.23 7.25 1.26
C MET A 64 -9.32 7.39 2.48
N LYS A 65 -9.50 6.54 3.50
CA LYS A 65 -8.58 6.48 4.64
C LYS A 65 -7.53 5.40 4.43
N ILE A 66 -6.29 5.73 4.76
CA ILE A 66 -5.17 4.79 4.77
C ILE A 66 -4.40 4.89 6.08
N THR A 67 -3.60 3.89 6.39
CA THR A 67 -2.62 3.90 7.47
C THR A 67 -1.25 3.48 6.94
N SER A 68 -0.18 4.03 7.51
CA SER A 68 1.18 3.64 7.14
C SER A 68 1.55 2.31 7.81
N LEU A 69 2.18 1.42 7.06
CA LEU A 69 2.79 0.21 7.59
C LEU A 69 4.30 0.39 7.72
N GLY A 70 4.86 0.05 8.89
CA GLY A 70 6.29 0.00 9.15
C GLY A 70 6.77 -1.44 9.17
N GLU A 71 8.00 -1.65 8.69
CA GLU A 71 8.67 -2.95 8.78
C GLU A 71 8.88 -3.34 10.25
N VAL A 72 8.64 -4.60 10.58
CA VAL A 72 8.96 -5.16 11.90
C VAL A 72 10.46 -5.36 11.97
N ASP A 73 11.07 -4.91 13.06
CA ASP A 73 12.52 -5.00 13.26
C ASP A 73 13.05 -6.42 12.97
N CYS A 74 14.16 -6.48 12.24
CA CYS A 74 14.85 -7.71 11.84
C CYS A 74 14.05 -8.64 10.90
N CYS A 75 12.91 -8.19 10.35
CA CYS A 75 12.01 -9.00 9.53
C CYS A 75 11.53 -8.25 8.26
N ASN A 76 12.32 -8.32 7.18
CA ASN A 76 12.13 -7.54 5.93
C ASN A 76 10.82 -7.74 5.16
N THR A 77 9.96 -8.67 5.60
CA THR A 77 8.70 -9.02 4.93
C THR A 77 7.50 -8.90 5.85
N PHE A 78 7.72 -8.56 7.12
CA PHE A 78 6.66 -8.41 8.11
C PHE A 78 6.44 -6.94 8.43
N PHE A 79 5.18 -6.53 8.43
CA PHE A 79 4.81 -5.13 8.55
C PHE A 79 3.69 -4.95 9.58
N GLN A 80 3.70 -3.81 10.26
CA GLN A 80 2.68 -3.42 11.23
C GLN A 80 2.22 -1.99 11.03
N ARG A 81 0.98 -1.71 11.43
CA ARG A 81 0.45 -0.36 11.47
C ARG A 81 1.31 0.51 12.39
N GLN A 82 1.62 1.71 11.93
CA GLN A 82 2.40 2.66 12.70
C GLN A 82 1.49 3.47 13.63
N TYR A 83 2.02 3.76 14.82
CA TYR A 83 1.37 4.58 15.84
C TYR A 83 2.27 5.75 16.23
N CYS A 84 1.67 6.90 16.50
CA CYS A 84 2.34 8.07 17.09
C CYS A 84 1.55 8.50 18.33
N ASP A 85 2.25 8.63 19.46
CA ASP A 85 1.64 8.94 20.77
C ASP A 85 0.45 8.02 21.13
N GLY A 86 0.50 6.75 20.72
CA GLY A 86 -0.56 5.75 20.94
C GLY A 86 -1.73 5.81 19.96
N PHE A 87 -1.71 6.73 18.99
CA PHE A 87 -2.73 6.85 17.95
C PHE A 87 -2.24 6.29 16.63
N GLU A 88 -3.09 5.52 15.94
CA GLU A 88 -2.79 4.99 14.62
C GLU A 88 -2.59 6.13 13.61
N LEU A 89 -1.54 6.04 12.79
CA LEU A 89 -1.19 7.06 11.80
C LEU A 89 -2.10 7.01 10.56
N ILE A 90 -3.34 7.45 10.74
CA ILE A 90 -4.35 7.50 9.68
C ILE A 90 -4.20 8.77 8.85
N ARG A 91 -4.18 8.61 7.52
CA ARG A 91 -4.26 9.71 6.54
C ARG A 91 -5.51 9.58 5.68
N THR A 92 -6.02 10.73 5.26
CA THR A 92 -7.13 10.81 4.30
C THR A 92 -6.58 11.22 2.95
N ILE A 93 -6.83 10.40 1.93
CA ILE A 93 -6.37 10.59 0.57
C ILE A 93 -7.55 11.02 -0.29
N PRO A 94 -7.51 12.22 -0.90
CA PRO A 94 -8.55 12.64 -1.81
C PRO A 94 -8.46 11.90 -3.14
N LYS A 95 -9.59 11.77 -3.85
CA LYS A 95 -9.70 11.07 -5.14
C LYS A 95 -8.65 11.50 -6.17
N ARG A 96 -8.30 12.79 -6.19
CA ARG A 96 -7.29 13.37 -7.09
C ARG A 96 -5.87 12.82 -6.85
N GLU A 97 -5.60 12.29 -5.66
CA GLU A 97 -4.30 11.73 -5.26
C GLU A 97 -4.26 10.20 -5.40
N MET A 98 -5.32 9.56 -5.92
CA MET A 98 -5.33 8.10 -6.13
C MET A 98 -4.26 7.60 -7.11
N LEU A 99 -3.76 8.46 -8.00
CA LEU A 99 -2.65 8.12 -8.90
C LEU A 99 -1.29 8.00 -8.17
N SER A 100 -1.26 8.27 -6.85
CA SER A 100 -0.08 8.01 -6.01
C SER A 100 0.08 6.55 -5.61
N PHE A 101 -0.94 5.70 -5.81
CA PHE A 101 -0.83 4.25 -5.60
C PHE A 101 -0.12 3.61 -6.79
N SER A 102 0.95 2.85 -6.52
CA SER A 102 1.79 2.22 -7.53
C SER A 102 1.27 0.83 -7.91
N HIS A 103 1.25 -0.08 -6.94
CA HIS A 103 0.83 -1.46 -7.12
C HIS A 103 0.36 -2.06 -5.78
N GLN A 104 -0.54 -3.04 -5.88
CA GLN A 104 -0.98 -3.84 -4.74
C GLN A 104 0.14 -4.78 -4.29
N ILE A 105 0.29 -4.93 -2.99
CA ILE A 105 1.23 -5.86 -2.36
C ILE A 105 0.40 -6.95 -1.69
N PRO A 106 0.39 -8.19 -2.21
CA PRO A 106 -0.31 -9.28 -1.56
C PRO A 106 0.18 -9.51 -0.14
N CYS A 107 -0.75 -9.76 0.77
CA CYS A 107 -0.46 -9.92 2.18
C CYS A 107 -1.35 -10.94 2.85
N PHE A 108 -0.91 -11.47 4.00
CA PHE A 108 -1.75 -12.24 4.89
C PHE A 108 -1.44 -11.93 6.36
N ASN A 109 -2.47 -12.02 7.20
CA ASN A 109 -2.33 -11.87 8.65
C ASN A 109 -1.52 -13.03 9.22
N VAL A 110 -0.62 -12.73 10.16
CA VAL A 110 0.07 -13.75 10.94
C VAL A 110 -0.36 -13.70 12.40
N PRO A 111 -0.45 -14.86 13.09
CA PRO A 111 -0.89 -14.93 14.48
C PRO A 111 0.13 -14.37 15.50
N GLY A 112 1.22 -13.75 15.03
CA GLY A 112 2.37 -13.38 15.86
C GLY A 112 3.29 -14.58 16.13
N ILE A 113 4.59 -14.34 16.12
CA ILE A 113 5.62 -15.32 16.46
C ILE A 113 6.69 -14.62 17.30
N GLU A 114 6.39 -14.39 18.58
CA GLU A 114 7.23 -13.61 19.50
C GLU A 114 8.67 -14.12 19.58
N SER A 115 8.89 -15.43 19.44
CA SER A 115 10.23 -16.03 19.44
C SER A 115 11.15 -15.52 18.33
N TYR A 116 10.56 -14.96 17.26
CA TYR A 116 11.27 -14.33 16.14
C TYR A 116 11.09 -12.82 16.13
N GLY A 117 10.56 -12.22 17.20
CA GLY A 117 10.31 -10.78 17.29
C GLY A 117 9.13 -10.30 16.43
N ILE A 118 8.27 -11.20 15.94
CA ILE A 118 7.11 -10.86 15.11
C ILE A 118 5.89 -10.70 16.03
N PRO A 119 5.35 -9.49 16.25
CA PRO A 119 4.23 -9.31 17.16
C PRO A 119 2.90 -9.76 16.53
N GLU A 120 1.90 -10.01 17.36
CA GLU A 120 0.53 -10.29 16.92
C GLU A 120 -0.03 -9.14 16.07
N GLY A 121 -0.86 -9.46 15.07
CA GLY A 121 -1.43 -8.46 14.16
C GLY A 121 -0.46 -7.97 13.08
N SER A 122 0.70 -8.61 12.94
CA SER A 122 1.60 -8.35 11.81
C SER A 122 1.03 -8.91 10.50
N LEU A 123 1.39 -8.26 9.40
CA LEU A 123 1.12 -8.68 8.04
C LEU A 123 2.40 -9.22 7.43
N HIS A 124 2.36 -10.42 6.85
CA HIS A 124 3.43 -10.90 5.98
C HIS A 124 3.12 -10.45 4.54
N LEU A 125 4.01 -9.66 3.97
CA LEU A 125 3.91 -9.15 2.60
C LEU A 125 4.69 -10.02 1.64
N GLU A 126 4.20 -10.13 0.40
CA GLU A 126 4.90 -10.81 -0.68
C GLU A 126 6.25 -10.12 -0.98
N PRO A 127 7.40 -10.78 -0.74
CA PRO A 127 8.71 -10.13 -0.82
C PRO A 127 9.04 -9.58 -2.21
N ASP A 128 8.62 -10.28 -3.27
CA ASP A 128 8.88 -9.87 -4.65
C ASP A 128 7.99 -8.69 -5.09
N ALA A 129 6.98 -8.33 -4.28
CA ALA A 129 6.10 -7.17 -4.48
C ALA A 129 6.52 -5.95 -3.65
N LEU A 130 7.57 -6.04 -2.83
CA LEU A 130 8.03 -4.91 -2.03
C LEU A 130 8.74 -3.85 -2.90
N PRO A 131 8.52 -2.55 -2.64
CA PRO A 131 9.26 -1.47 -3.29
C PRO A 131 10.78 -1.61 -3.10
N SER A 132 11.55 -1.34 -4.15
CA SER A 132 13.02 -1.41 -4.09
C SER A 132 13.64 -0.37 -3.14
N ILE A 133 12.94 0.74 -2.88
CA ILE A 133 13.35 1.75 -1.91
C ILE A 133 12.16 2.02 -0.99
N LEU A 134 12.14 1.34 0.15
CA LEU A 134 11.20 1.61 1.22
C LEU A 134 11.61 2.88 1.97
N VAL A 135 10.64 3.75 2.24
CA VAL A 135 10.85 4.90 3.11
C VAL A 135 9.78 4.89 4.18
N VAL A 136 10.22 4.78 5.44
CA VAL A 136 9.38 4.88 6.64
C VAL A 136 8.86 6.32 6.82
#